data_AF-A0A8C9XWC5-F1
#
_entry.id   AF-A0A8C9XWC5-F1
#
_cell.length_a   1.000
_cell.length_b   1.000
_cell.length_c   1.000
_cell.angle_alpha   90.00
_cell.angle_beta   90.00
_cell.angle_gamma   90.00
#
_symmetry.space_group_name_H-M   'P 1'
#
loop_
_entity.id
_entity.type
_entity.pdbx_description
1 polymer ?
#
loop_
_entity_poly.entity_id
_entity_poly.type
_entity_poly.pdbx_seq_one_letter_code
_entity_poly.pdbx_strand_id
1 'polypeptide(L)'
;MSDYDHFSGDLHLAAELGKTLLDRNHELEQALQQMYSTNQEQLQEIEYLTKQVDLLRQMNDQHAKVYEQLDVAARDLEQGNQRLVQDSRLAQQKIHSLTETIEGLQTYMEDLQTQVEELKTAQAERNKRELAEQRRNLGAQSVSCIKELYDLHHDRNLAHNGLRVDGLWSPQCSFYDRDRRQDPEEENAALQRSVWTLESQIAVERSRREAAEREIELTSRENIDLEQQLAVLAGCRVRQRELEDEVEQLRLLWRADCANSVRRPDQLQLPETVFFASEERPGQDEMEEKVGKDEEQRRYIWQRCNSESVLRATDPDEIRRGHEQLCIRRTEAVKQRGISLLNEVDAQYSALQVKYDELLRRCQQADGPSHKAVQTSTSPFGSFRTRRRSSAVLSNLTVVLEDQQPEYKALFKEIFTCIQKTKEDLTNNRSPVKDRDAQGSAR
;
A
#
# COMPACT_ATOMS: atom_id res chain seq x y z
N MET A 1 52.35 103.57 -19.66
CA MET A 1 51.46 102.80 -20.56
C MET A 1 51.79 101.31 -20.51
N SER A 2 53.07 100.90 -20.61
CA SER A 2 53.49 99.49 -20.68
C SER A 2 53.26 98.64 -19.42
N ASP A 3 53.32 99.22 -18.21
CA ASP A 3 53.11 98.46 -16.97
C ASP A 3 51.65 98.02 -16.77
N TYR A 4 50.68 98.76 -17.35
CA TYR A 4 49.27 98.41 -17.29
C TYR A 4 48.93 97.21 -18.19
N ASP A 5 49.59 97.08 -19.34
CA ASP A 5 49.37 95.96 -20.26
C ASP A 5 49.97 94.65 -19.74
N HIS A 6 51.12 94.69 -19.05
CA HIS A 6 51.71 93.51 -18.41
C HIS A 6 50.85 93.01 -17.24
N PHE A 7 50.38 93.93 -16.39
CA PHE A 7 49.49 93.57 -15.27
C PHE A 7 48.17 92.97 -15.76
N SER A 8 47.62 93.45 -16.88
CA SER A 8 46.41 92.89 -17.48
C SER A 8 46.63 91.47 -18.03
N GLY A 9 47.81 91.17 -18.57
CA GLY A 9 48.16 89.84 -19.08
C GLY A 9 48.30 88.79 -17.97
N ASP A 10 49.02 89.14 -16.90
CA ASP A 10 49.20 88.24 -15.75
C ASP A 10 47.88 87.94 -15.03
N LEU A 11 46.98 88.92 -14.94
CA LEU A 11 45.64 88.74 -14.38
C LEU A 11 44.78 87.79 -15.25
N HIS A 12 44.89 87.90 -16.58
CA HIS A 12 44.17 87.01 -17.49
C HIS A 12 44.69 85.57 -17.38
N LEU A 13 46.00 85.37 -17.34
CA LEU A 13 46.62 84.05 -17.17
C LEU A 13 46.23 83.42 -15.82
N ALA A 14 46.23 84.20 -14.73
CA ALA A 14 45.77 83.73 -13.42
C ALA A 14 44.29 83.32 -13.44
N ALA A 15 43.45 84.04 -14.19
CA ALA A 15 42.04 83.70 -14.35
C ALA A 15 41.84 82.43 -15.19
N GLU A 16 42.63 82.22 -16.25
CA GLU A 16 42.61 80.98 -17.05
C GLU A 16 43.07 79.77 -16.24
N LEU A 17 44.14 79.90 -15.45
CA LEU A 17 44.58 78.86 -14.52
C LEU A 17 43.54 78.59 -13.43
N GLY A 18 42.92 79.63 -12.88
CA GLY A 18 41.83 79.49 -11.93
C GLY A 18 40.64 78.73 -12.52
N LYS A 19 40.26 79.04 -13.76
CA LYS A 19 39.19 78.35 -14.49
C LYS A 19 39.53 76.88 -14.73
N THR A 20 40.73 76.57 -15.23
CA THR A 20 41.13 75.17 -15.46
C THR A 20 41.23 74.36 -14.16
N LEU A 21 41.67 74.96 -13.06
CA LEU A 21 41.66 74.31 -11.75
C LEU A 21 40.24 74.07 -11.23
N LEU A 22 39.31 75.02 -11.43
CA LEU A 22 37.90 74.85 -11.09
C LEU A 22 37.25 73.77 -11.94
N ASP A 23 37.48 73.76 -13.25
CA ASP A 23 36.96 72.75 -14.17
C ASP A 23 37.46 71.35 -13.77
N ARG A 24 38.77 71.22 -13.48
CA ARG A 24 39.35 69.96 -12.99
C ARG A 24 38.79 69.55 -11.62
N ASN A 25 38.58 70.50 -10.72
CA ASN A 25 37.99 70.23 -9.42
C ASN A 25 36.55 69.73 -9.58
N HIS A 26 35.78 70.36 -10.47
CA HIS A 26 34.41 69.96 -10.79
C HIS A 26 34.34 68.57 -11.43
N GLU A 27 35.24 68.23 -12.35
CA GLU A 27 35.34 66.88 -12.92
C GLU A 27 35.64 65.83 -11.84
N LEU A 28 36.53 66.13 -10.89
CA LEU A 28 36.84 65.24 -9.77
C LEU A 28 35.63 65.07 -8.84
N GLU A 29 34.89 66.14 -8.55
CA GLU A 29 33.66 66.08 -7.76
C GLU A 29 32.60 65.22 -8.46
N GLN A 30 32.41 65.39 -9.78
CA GLN A 30 31.49 64.57 -10.56
C GLN A 30 31.91 63.09 -10.57
N ALA A 31 33.20 62.80 -10.76
CA ALA A 31 33.72 61.44 -10.73
C ALA A 31 33.54 60.78 -9.36
N LEU A 32 33.73 61.54 -8.27
CA LEU A 32 33.46 61.07 -6.91
C LEU A 32 31.97 60.80 -6.70
N GLN A 33 31.08 61.69 -7.16
CA GLN A 33 29.62 61.47 -7.07
C GLN A 33 29.18 60.22 -7.83
N GLN A 34 29.72 59.99 -9.03
CA GLN A 34 29.48 58.76 -9.80
C GLN A 34 30.01 57.51 -9.09
N MET A 35 31.18 57.61 -8.47
CA MET A 35 31.73 56.52 -7.65
C MET A 35 30.82 56.23 -6.44
N TYR A 36 30.30 57.26 -5.76
CA TYR A 36 29.35 57.07 -4.66
C TYR A 36 28.03 56.43 -5.12
N SER A 37 27.47 56.85 -6.26
CA SER A 37 26.23 56.27 -6.77
C SER A 37 26.42 54.80 -7.17
N THR A 38 27.50 54.49 -7.87
CA THR A 38 27.82 53.09 -8.26
C THR A 38 28.11 52.21 -7.05
N ASN A 39 28.81 52.73 -6.04
CA ASN A 39 29.03 51.99 -4.80
C ASN A 39 27.71 51.69 -4.06
N GLN A 40 26.78 52.65 -4.03
CA GLN A 40 25.46 52.45 -3.43
C GLN A 40 24.63 51.38 -4.16
N GLU A 41 24.66 51.36 -5.49
CA GLU A 41 24.02 50.31 -6.31
C GLU A 41 24.62 48.92 -6.03
N GLN A 42 25.95 48.84 -5.96
CA GLN A 42 26.65 47.59 -5.62
C GLN A 42 26.28 47.08 -4.23
N LEU A 43 26.13 47.97 -3.24
CA LEU A 43 25.67 47.57 -1.90
C LEU A 43 24.25 46.99 -1.93
N GLN A 44 23.34 47.60 -2.70
CA GLN A 44 21.98 47.08 -2.87
C GLN A 44 21.97 45.71 -3.56
N GLU A 45 22.83 45.50 -4.56
CA GLU A 45 22.99 44.21 -5.22
C GLU A 45 23.52 43.14 -4.25
N ILE A 46 24.54 43.46 -3.45
CA ILE A 46 25.08 42.56 -2.42
C ILE A 46 23.99 42.18 -1.43
N GLU A 47 23.17 43.13 -0.97
CA GLU A 47 22.05 42.85 -0.07
C GLU A 47 20.99 41.93 -0.70
N TYR A 48 20.64 42.17 -1.98
CA TYR A 48 19.69 41.32 -2.70
C TYR A 48 20.21 39.89 -2.85
N LEU A 49 21.47 39.73 -3.28
CA LEU A 49 22.11 38.43 -3.42
C LEU A 49 22.24 37.72 -2.07
N THR A 50 22.55 38.45 -1.00
CA THR A 50 22.60 37.90 0.35
C THR A 50 21.24 37.35 0.78
N LYS A 51 20.16 38.11 0.57
CA LYS A 51 18.79 37.65 0.84
C LYS A 51 18.42 36.41 0.02
N GLN A 52 18.82 36.36 -1.25
CA GLN A 52 18.59 35.21 -2.11
C GLN A 52 19.33 33.95 -1.60
N VAL A 53 20.58 34.10 -1.15
CA VAL A 53 21.37 33.01 -0.57
C VAL A 53 20.76 32.52 0.75
N ASP A 54 20.29 33.43 1.60
CA ASP A 54 19.65 33.05 2.86
C ASP A 54 18.33 32.31 2.64
N LEU A 55 17.53 32.70 1.63
CA LEU A 55 16.35 31.95 1.24
C LEU A 55 16.70 30.54 0.73
N LEU A 56 17.76 30.42 -0.08
CA LEU A 56 18.24 29.12 -0.56
C LEU A 56 18.74 28.24 0.59
N ARG A 57 19.38 28.82 1.61
CA ARG A 57 19.77 28.10 2.83
C ARG A 57 18.54 27.59 3.59
N GLN A 58 17.54 28.44 3.82
CA GLN A 58 16.29 28.03 4.48
C GLN A 58 15.56 26.92 3.73
N MET A 59 15.48 27.01 2.40
CA MET A 59 14.90 25.96 1.57
C MET A 59 15.69 24.66 1.67
N ASN A 60 17.03 24.73 1.69
CA ASN A 60 17.88 23.55 1.86
C ASN A 60 17.65 22.90 3.25
N ASP A 61 17.59 23.70 4.31
CA ASP A 61 17.27 23.22 5.66
C ASP A 61 15.88 22.56 5.73
N GLN A 62 14.90 23.11 5.01
CA GLN A 62 13.57 22.49 4.88
C GLN A 62 13.63 21.16 4.13
N HIS A 63 14.39 21.08 3.04
CA HIS A 63 14.59 19.82 2.32
C HIS A 63 15.30 18.78 3.19
N ALA A 64 16.32 19.17 3.96
CA ALA A 64 17.02 18.27 4.89
C ALA A 64 16.03 17.67 5.90
N LYS A 65 15.17 18.49 6.51
CA LYS A 65 14.13 18.04 7.44
C LYS A 65 13.13 17.07 6.79
N VAL A 66 12.69 17.35 5.57
CA VAL A 66 11.78 16.45 4.83
C VAL A 66 12.47 15.12 4.52
N TYR A 67 13.75 15.13 4.14
CA TYR A 67 14.50 13.90 3.93
C TYR A 67 14.64 13.09 5.23
N GLU A 68 14.95 13.73 6.36
CA GLU A 68 14.98 13.06 7.66
C GLU A 68 13.63 12.44 8.04
N GLN A 69 12.52 13.15 7.81
CA GLN A 69 11.17 12.62 8.05
C GLN A 69 10.84 11.43 7.15
N LEU A 70 11.17 11.51 5.87
CA LEU A 70 10.99 10.39 4.93
C LEU A 70 11.82 9.17 5.34
N ASP A 71 13.04 9.41 5.80
CA ASP A 71 13.95 8.38 6.31
C ASP A 71 13.38 7.68 7.55
N VAL A 72 12.81 8.43 8.49
CA VAL A 72 12.14 7.87 9.67
C VAL A 72 10.91 7.06 9.25
N ALA A 73 10.03 7.62 8.41
CA ALA A 73 8.84 6.93 7.93
C ALA A 73 9.18 5.65 7.15
N ALA A 74 10.24 5.66 6.33
CA ALA A 74 10.71 4.47 5.62
C ALA A 74 11.15 3.37 6.58
N ARG A 75 11.93 3.71 7.63
CA ARG A 75 12.35 2.75 8.65
C ARG A 75 11.17 2.20 9.44
N ASP A 76 10.19 3.02 9.79
CA ASP A 76 8.99 2.58 10.52
C ASP A 76 8.15 1.61 9.68
N LEU A 77 8.01 1.88 8.37
CA LEU A 77 7.33 0.99 7.43
C LEU A 77 8.11 -0.32 7.24
N GLU A 78 9.43 -0.29 7.16
CA GLU A 78 10.26 -1.49 7.08
C GLU A 78 10.13 -2.36 8.35
N GLN A 79 10.14 -1.74 9.53
CA GLN A 79 9.92 -2.43 10.79
C GLN A 79 8.52 -3.03 10.86
N GLY A 80 7.49 -2.27 10.49
CA GLY A 80 6.11 -2.76 10.43
C GLY A 80 5.96 -3.95 9.47
N ASN A 81 6.58 -3.88 8.30
CA ASN A 81 6.59 -4.97 7.33
C ASN A 81 7.29 -6.22 7.88
N GLN A 82 8.47 -6.05 8.52
CA GLN A 82 9.17 -7.17 9.15
C GLN A 82 8.31 -7.87 10.23
N ARG A 83 7.60 -7.11 11.06
CA ARG A 83 6.66 -7.66 12.06
C ARG A 83 5.53 -8.44 11.38
N LEU A 84 4.85 -7.84 10.39
CA LEU A 84 3.78 -8.51 9.65
C LEU A 84 4.26 -9.79 8.96
N VAL A 85 5.47 -9.81 8.42
CA VAL A 85 6.06 -11.03 7.83
C VAL A 85 6.31 -12.09 8.89
N GLN A 86 6.79 -11.72 10.08
CA GLN A 86 6.97 -12.65 11.20
C GLN A 86 5.63 -13.22 11.65
N ASP A 87 4.63 -12.37 11.85
CA ASP A 87 3.28 -12.79 12.26
C ASP A 87 2.63 -13.70 11.20
N SER A 88 2.78 -13.35 9.92
CA SER A 88 2.32 -14.18 8.81
C SER A 88 3.00 -15.56 8.81
N ARG A 89 4.32 -15.64 9.08
CA ARG A 89 5.02 -16.92 9.22
C ARG A 89 4.53 -17.74 10.41
N LEU A 90 4.29 -17.11 11.56
CA LEU A 90 3.76 -17.79 12.75
C LEU A 90 2.33 -18.31 12.51
N ALA A 91 1.49 -17.48 11.88
CA ALA A 91 0.15 -17.88 11.47
C ALA A 91 0.18 -19.03 10.46
N GLN A 92 1.09 -18.99 9.48
CA GLN A 92 1.31 -20.10 8.56
C GLN A 92 1.71 -21.36 9.31
N GLN A 93 2.69 -21.33 10.21
CA GLN A 93 3.10 -22.50 11.00
C GLN A 93 1.92 -23.10 11.78
N LYS A 94 1.08 -22.25 12.39
CA LYS A 94 -0.13 -22.68 13.08
C LYS A 94 -1.13 -23.35 12.13
N ILE A 95 -1.36 -22.76 10.95
CA ILE A 95 -2.22 -23.36 9.92
C ILE A 95 -1.67 -24.73 9.52
N HIS A 96 -0.37 -24.86 9.24
CA HIS A 96 0.24 -26.14 8.88
C HIS A 96 0.04 -27.19 9.98
N SER A 97 0.28 -26.84 11.25
CA SER A 97 0.06 -27.77 12.37
C SER A 97 -1.40 -28.23 12.48
N LEU A 98 -2.36 -27.32 12.28
CA LEU A 98 -3.78 -27.66 12.31
C LEU A 98 -4.16 -28.52 11.10
N THR A 99 -3.63 -28.22 9.92
CA THR A 99 -3.82 -29.04 8.72
C THR A 99 -3.30 -30.46 8.94
N GLU A 100 -2.11 -30.63 9.52
CA GLU A 100 -1.56 -31.95 9.88
C GLU A 100 -2.47 -32.70 10.86
N THR A 101 -3.05 -32.01 11.87
CA THR A 101 -4.02 -32.66 12.77
C THR A 101 -5.31 -33.06 12.05
N ILE A 102 -5.78 -32.25 11.10
CA ILE A 102 -6.98 -32.56 10.31
C ILE A 102 -6.72 -33.75 9.40
N GLU A 103 -5.57 -33.80 8.71
CA GLU A 103 -5.16 -34.93 7.87
C GLU A 103 -5.03 -36.22 8.71
N GLY A 104 -4.46 -36.14 9.92
CA GLY A 104 -4.41 -37.27 10.85
C GLY A 104 -5.81 -37.75 11.29
N LEU A 105 -6.75 -36.84 11.49
CA LEU A 105 -8.14 -37.20 11.81
C LEU A 105 -8.90 -37.75 10.59
N GLN A 106 -8.62 -37.23 9.39
CA GLN A 106 -9.21 -37.71 8.13
C GLN A 106 -8.78 -39.14 7.85
N THR A 107 -7.48 -39.44 7.95
CA THR A 107 -6.96 -40.81 7.80
C THR A 107 -7.58 -41.76 8.83
N TYR A 108 -7.71 -41.35 10.10
CA TYR A 108 -8.40 -42.16 11.11
C TYR A 108 -9.88 -42.40 10.78
N MET A 109 -10.58 -41.39 10.24
CA MET A 109 -11.97 -41.55 9.80
C MET A 109 -12.09 -42.51 8.60
N GLU A 110 -11.17 -42.43 7.63
CA GLU A 110 -11.10 -43.32 6.48
C GLU A 110 -10.82 -44.77 6.93
N ASP A 111 -9.91 -44.98 7.87
CA ASP A 111 -9.62 -46.28 8.48
C ASP A 111 -10.85 -46.85 9.21
N LEU A 112 -11.57 -46.03 9.97
CA LEU A 112 -12.79 -46.47 10.63
C LEU A 112 -13.89 -46.80 9.62
N GLN A 113 -13.99 -46.02 8.54
CA GLN A 113 -14.96 -46.24 7.48
C GLN A 113 -14.66 -47.51 6.69
N THR A 114 -13.39 -47.80 6.39
CA THR A 114 -12.98 -49.07 5.77
C THR A 114 -13.30 -50.26 6.67
N GLN A 115 -13.01 -50.19 7.98
CA GLN A 115 -13.38 -51.23 8.95
C GLN A 115 -14.90 -51.48 8.99
N VAL A 116 -15.72 -50.42 8.95
CA VAL A 116 -17.18 -50.54 8.91
C VAL A 116 -17.65 -51.22 7.61
N GLU A 117 -17.09 -50.86 6.46
CA GLU A 117 -17.42 -51.50 5.18
C GLU A 117 -16.94 -52.96 5.11
N GLU A 118 -15.79 -53.29 5.68
CA GLU A 118 -15.33 -54.67 5.84
C GLU A 118 -16.27 -55.50 6.72
N LEU A 119 -16.74 -54.94 7.84
CA LEU A 119 -17.73 -55.61 8.69
C LEU A 119 -19.07 -55.78 7.99
N LYS A 120 -19.53 -54.76 7.24
CA LYS A 120 -20.76 -54.86 6.43
C LYS A 120 -20.65 -55.91 5.34
N THR A 121 -19.53 -55.98 4.63
CA THR A 121 -19.30 -56.99 3.59
C THR A 121 -19.16 -58.39 4.19
N ALA A 122 -18.44 -58.54 5.31
CA ALA A 122 -18.37 -59.79 6.05
C ALA A 122 -19.76 -60.25 6.55
N GLN A 123 -20.59 -59.33 7.01
CA GLN A 123 -21.97 -59.61 7.43
C GLN A 123 -22.85 -60.01 6.24
N ALA A 124 -22.73 -59.33 5.10
CA ALA A 124 -23.45 -59.68 3.88
C ALA A 124 -23.05 -61.09 3.39
N GLU A 125 -21.76 -61.44 3.45
CA GLU A 125 -21.28 -62.78 3.13
C GLU A 125 -21.77 -63.84 4.13
N ARG A 126 -21.83 -63.53 5.44
CA ARG A 126 -22.47 -64.41 6.44
C ARG A 126 -23.95 -64.64 6.11
N ASN A 127 -24.72 -63.59 5.84
CA ASN A 127 -26.13 -63.71 5.48
C ASN A 127 -26.34 -64.54 4.19
N LYS A 128 -25.46 -64.40 3.19
CA LYS A 128 -25.50 -65.24 1.97
C LYS A 128 -25.20 -66.72 2.28
N ARG A 129 -24.21 -66.99 3.15
CA ARG A 129 -23.90 -68.36 3.61
C ARG A 129 -25.07 -68.96 4.38
N GLU A 130 -25.64 -68.22 5.32
CA GLU A 130 -26.83 -68.63 6.07
C GLU A 130 -28.01 -68.94 5.14
N LEU A 131 -28.28 -68.10 4.13
CA LEU A 131 -29.32 -68.37 3.14
C LEU A 131 -29.02 -69.62 2.29
N ALA A 132 -27.75 -69.82 1.91
CA ALA A 132 -27.33 -71.01 1.17
C ALA A 132 -27.42 -72.28 2.04
N GLU A 133 -27.07 -72.19 3.32
CA GLU A 133 -27.21 -73.26 4.31
C GLU A 133 -28.68 -73.56 4.59
N GLN A 134 -29.55 -72.56 4.74
CA GLN A 134 -31.00 -72.75 4.86
C GLN A 134 -31.56 -73.48 3.63
N ARG A 135 -31.13 -73.12 2.42
CA ARG A 135 -31.51 -73.83 1.19
C ARG A 135 -31.01 -75.28 1.19
N ARG A 136 -29.79 -75.52 1.66
CA ARG A 136 -29.24 -76.89 1.82
C ARG A 136 -29.95 -77.67 2.91
N ASN A 137 -30.33 -77.04 4.02
CA ASN A 137 -31.04 -77.66 5.14
C ASN A 137 -32.48 -77.97 4.78
N LEU A 138 -33.18 -77.11 4.01
CA LEU A 138 -34.49 -77.42 3.41
C LEU A 138 -34.38 -78.58 2.42
N GLY A 139 -33.34 -78.59 1.58
CA GLY A 139 -33.03 -79.73 0.72
C GLY A 139 -32.75 -81.00 1.52
N ALA A 140 -31.94 -80.93 2.57
CA ALA A 140 -31.58 -82.05 3.43
C ALA A 140 -32.78 -82.55 4.26
N GLN A 141 -33.66 -81.67 4.74
CA GLN A 141 -34.92 -82.03 5.38
C GLN A 141 -35.86 -82.72 4.40
N SER A 142 -35.93 -82.27 3.15
CA SER A 142 -36.75 -82.96 2.13
C SER A 142 -36.22 -84.38 1.85
N VAL A 143 -34.90 -84.57 1.84
CA VAL A 143 -34.27 -85.89 1.69
C VAL A 143 -34.39 -86.73 2.97
N SER A 144 -34.30 -86.12 4.16
CA SER A 144 -34.53 -86.78 5.46
C SER A 144 -35.98 -87.25 5.59
N CYS A 145 -36.95 -86.43 5.21
CA CYS A 145 -38.37 -86.81 5.20
C CYS A 145 -38.62 -87.99 4.26
N ILE A 146 -37.97 -88.03 3.09
CA ILE A 146 -38.07 -89.17 2.16
C ILE A 146 -37.38 -90.41 2.74
N LYS A 147 -36.23 -90.24 3.41
CA LYS A 147 -35.51 -91.33 4.08
C LYS A 147 -36.29 -91.88 5.27
N GLU A 148 -36.91 -91.03 6.09
CA GLU A 148 -37.80 -91.42 7.19
C GLU A 148 -39.04 -92.17 6.68
N LEU A 149 -39.60 -91.80 5.53
CA LEU A 149 -40.67 -92.59 4.89
C LEU A 149 -40.17 -93.96 4.41
N TYR A 150 -38.92 -94.04 3.94
CA TYR A 150 -38.28 -95.30 3.55
C TYR A 150 -37.94 -96.18 4.75
N ASP A 151 -37.44 -95.57 5.83
CA ASP A 151 -37.06 -96.21 7.09
C ASP A 151 -38.32 -96.66 7.86
N LEU A 152 -39.41 -95.89 7.88
CA LEU A 152 -40.72 -96.34 8.41
C LEU A 152 -41.28 -97.55 7.65
N HIS A 153 -41.02 -97.64 6.34
CA HIS A 153 -41.36 -98.82 5.54
C HIS A 153 -40.44 -100.02 5.84
N HIS A 154 -39.19 -99.77 6.24
CA HIS A 154 -38.25 -100.81 6.68
C HIS A 154 -38.50 -101.26 8.12
N ASP A 155 -38.86 -100.35 9.04
CA ASP A 155 -39.19 -100.64 10.43
C ASP A 155 -40.52 -101.38 10.57
N ARG A 156 -41.47 -101.20 9.65
CA ARG A 156 -42.65 -102.09 9.58
C ARG A 156 -42.25 -103.54 9.28
N ASN A 157 -41.11 -103.76 8.63
CA ASN A 157 -40.55 -105.08 8.35
C ASN A 157 -39.49 -105.54 9.38
N LEU A 158 -39.00 -104.64 10.24
CA LEU A 158 -37.96 -104.91 11.25
C LEU A 158 -38.45 -104.75 12.71
N ALA A 159 -39.70 -104.35 12.95
CA ALA A 159 -40.33 -104.27 14.28
C ALA A 159 -40.79 -105.64 14.81
N HIS A 160 -39.97 -106.67 14.62
CA HIS A 160 -40.20 -107.97 15.22
C HIS A 160 -39.00 -108.55 15.94
N ASN A 161 -38.14 -107.73 16.58
CA ASN A 161 -37.34 -108.14 17.75
C ASN A 161 -36.53 -106.98 18.36
N GLY A 162 -36.56 -106.87 19.71
CA GLY A 162 -35.35 -106.48 20.45
C GLY A 162 -35.32 -105.11 21.15
N LEU A 163 -35.99 -105.05 22.31
CA LEU A 163 -35.74 -104.19 23.47
C LEU A 163 -34.24 -103.96 23.78
N ARG A 164 -33.86 -102.72 24.19
CA ARG A 164 -33.17 -102.37 25.48
C ARG A 164 -32.01 -101.33 25.38
N VAL A 165 -32.26 -100.16 25.99
CA VAL A 165 -31.42 -99.33 26.92
C VAL A 165 -29.97 -98.96 26.55
N ASP A 166 -29.63 -97.66 26.52
CA ASP A 166 -28.83 -96.98 27.57
C ASP A 166 -28.59 -95.49 27.25
N GLY A 167 -28.62 -94.63 28.27
CA GLY A 167 -28.27 -93.22 28.11
C GLY A 167 -28.80 -92.35 29.24
N LEU A 168 -27.91 -91.95 30.16
CA LEU A 168 -28.04 -90.74 31.01
C LEU A 168 -26.75 -90.53 31.84
N TRP A 169 -25.84 -89.65 31.38
CA TRP A 169 -24.84 -88.99 32.22
C TRP A 169 -25.05 -87.48 32.19
N SER A 170 -25.36 -86.88 33.35
CA SER A 170 -24.59 -85.78 33.98
C SER A 170 -25.46 -84.88 34.87
N PRO A 171 -25.24 -84.89 36.19
CA PRO A 171 -25.73 -83.87 37.11
C PRO A 171 -24.66 -82.83 37.50
N GLN A 172 -25.09 -81.57 37.54
CA GLN A 172 -24.68 -80.51 38.47
C GLN A 172 -23.25 -79.93 38.41
N CYS A 173 -23.14 -78.74 37.80
CA CYS A 173 -22.24 -77.69 38.25
C CYS A 173 -22.64 -77.20 39.66
N SER A 174 -21.68 -76.98 40.56
CA SER A 174 -21.48 -75.73 41.31
C SER A 174 -20.61 -75.92 42.57
N PHE A 175 -19.89 -74.84 42.92
CA PHE A 175 -19.11 -74.57 44.14
C PHE A 175 -17.76 -75.27 44.31
N TYR A 176 -16.67 -74.55 44.01
CA TYR A 176 -15.75 -73.99 45.02
C TYR A 176 -14.94 -72.82 44.41
N ASP A 177 -15.43 -71.61 44.64
CA ASP A 177 -14.70 -70.36 44.48
C ASP A 177 -13.92 -70.08 45.77
N ARG A 178 -12.74 -70.70 45.93
CA ARG A 178 -11.80 -70.35 47.02
C ARG A 178 -10.37 -70.87 46.84
N ASP A 179 -9.75 -70.76 45.66
CA ASP A 179 -8.29 -70.94 45.57
C ASP A 179 -7.66 -70.28 44.32
N ARG A 180 -7.96 -69.01 44.05
CA ARG A 180 -7.19 -68.26 43.05
C ARG A 180 -5.92 -67.74 43.71
N ARG A 181 -4.96 -68.63 43.96
CA ARG A 181 -3.57 -68.20 44.11
C ARG A 181 -3.17 -67.60 42.76
N GLN A 182 -3.05 -66.27 42.70
CA GLN A 182 -2.40 -65.63 41.56
C GLN A 182 -0.95 -66.09 41.57
N ASP A 183 -0.49 -66.62 40.43
CA ASP A 183 0.88 -67.08 40.30
C ASP A 183 1.82 -65.89 40.53
N PRO A 184 2.81 -65.99 41.44
CA PRO A 184 3.72 -64.89 41.75
C PRO A 184 4.53 -64.43 40.53
N GLU A 185 4.60 -65.25 39.48
CA GLU A 185 5.22 -64.92 38.20
C GLU A 185 4.36 -63.94 37.38
N GLU A 186 3.04 -64.09 37.39
CA GLU A 186 2.12 -63.17 36.69
C GLU A 186 2.12 -61.79 37.36
N GLU A 187 2.16 -61.76 38.70
CA GLU A 187 2.28 -60.53 39.48
C GLU A 187 3.63 -59.84 39.23
N ASN A 188 4.73 -60.59 39.20
CA ASN A 188 6.04 -60.04 38.84
C ASN A 188 6.05 -59.47 37.42
N ALA A 189 5.44 -60.14 36.44
CA ALA A 189 5.32 -59.64 35.08
C ALA A 189 4.40 -58.40 34.99
N ALA A 190 3.36 -58.31 35.82
CA ALA A 190 2.53 -57.11 35.92
C ALA A 190 3.30 -55.94 36.56
N LEU A 191 4.07 -56.21 37.62
CA LEU A 191 4.91 -55.21 38.29
C LEU A 191 6.01 -54.70 37.37
N GLN A 192 6.71 -55.58 36.64
CA GLN A 192 7.72 -55.18 35.65
C GLN A 192 7.13 -54.28 34.56
N ARG A 193 5.93 -54.60 34.07
CA ARG A 193 5.21 -53.73 33.12
C ARG A 193 4.88 -52.37 33.74
N SER A 194 4.46 -52.32 35.01
CA SER A 194 4.19 -51.07 35.71
C SER A 194 5.45 -50.24 35.98
N VAL A 195 6.59 -50.88 36.27
CA VAL A 195 7.87 -50.20 36.42
C VAL A 195 8.30 -49.61 35.08
N TRP A 196 8.19 -50.36 33.99
CA TRP A 196 8.52 -49.86 32.65
C TRP A 196 7.64 -48.69 32.23
N THR A 197 6.33 -48.72 32.53
CA THR A 197 5.45 -47.57 32.25
C THR A 197 5.77 -46.37 33.12
N LEU A 198 6.08 -46.56 34.41
CA LEU A 198 6.50 -45.47 35.30
C LEU A 198 7.85 -44.88 34.87
N GLU A 199 8.81 -45.69 34.43
CA GLU A 199 10.09 -45.22 33.89
C GLU A 199 9.89 -44.38 32.62
N SER A 200 9.03 -44.83 31.71
CA SER A 200 8.63 -44.07 30.52
C SER A 200 7.96 -42.74 30.90
N GLN A 201 7.04 -42.75 31.88
CA GLN A 201 6.40 -41.53 32.38
C GLN A 201 7.39 -40.56 33.04
N ILE A 202 8.36 -41.07 33.82
CA ILE A 202 9.43 -40.26 34.42
C ILE A 202 10.30 -39.64 33.33
N ALA A 203 10.62 -40.37 32.25
CA ALA A 203 11.39 -39.84 31.13
C ALA A 203 10.65 -38.69 30.42
N VAL A 204 9.34 -38.85 30.18
CA VAL A 204 8.49 -37.81 29.59
C VAL A 204 8.34 -36.59 30.51
N GLU A 205 8.18 -36.81 31.82
CA GLU A 205 8.14 -35.71 32.79
C GLU A 205 9.47 -34.97 32.89
N ARG A 206 10.61 -35.68 32.78
CA ARG A 206 11.94 -35.05 32.74
C ARG A 206 12.12 -34.20 31.48
N SER A 207 11.77 -34.72 30.29
CA SER A 207 11.88 -33.94 29.07
C SER A 207 10.96 -32.71 29.08
N ARG A 208 9.74 -32.83 29.65
CA ARG A 208 8.83 -31.69 29.84
C ARG A 208 9.40 -30.65 30.80
N ARG A 209 10.03 -31.06 31.91
CA ARG A 209 10.69 -30.14 32.86
C ARG A 209 11.86 -29.42 32.20
N GLU A 210 12.72 -30.14 31.49
CA GLU A 210 13.84 -29.51 30.77
C GLU A 210 13.34 -28.53 29.69
N ALA A 211 12.23 -28.83 29.00
CA ALA A 211 11.64 -27.91 28.04
C ALA A 211 11.16 -26.62 28.74
N ALA A 212 10.44 -26.74 29.86
CA ALA A 212 10.01 -25.60 30.66
C ALA A 212 11.19 -24.81 31.24
N GLU A 213 12.27 -25.47 31.68
CA GLU A 213 13.49 -24.80 32.16
C GLU A 213 14.15 -23.97 31.04
N ARG A 214 14.23 -24.50 29.82
CA ARG A 214 14.74 -23.73 28.67
C ARG A 214 13.87 -22.51 28.36
N GLU A 215 12.55 -22.63 28.45
CA GLU A 215 11.63 -21.50 28.28
C GLU A 215 11.81 -20.44 29.37
N ILE A 216 11.98 -20.86 30.64
CA ILE A 216 12.28 -19.94 31.75
C ILE A 216 13.62 -19.24 31.53
N GLU A 217 14.64 -19.96 31.07
CA GLU A 217 15.93 -19.36 30.75
C GLU A 217 15.82 -18.31 29.63
N LEU A 218 15.10 -18.61 28.55
CA LEU A 218 14.89 -17.66 27.46
C LEU A 218 14.14 -16.42 27.92
N THR A 219 13.03 -16.59 28.63
CA THR A 219 12.25 -15.46 29.18
C THR A 219 13.06 -14.67 30.21
N SER A 220 13.95 -15.30 30.98
CA SER A 220 14.85 -14.58 31.90
C SER A 220 15.87 -13.72 31.16
N ARG A 221 16.41 -14.19 30.01
CA ARG A 221 17.31 -13.41 29.17
C ARG A 221 16.60 -12.22 28.53
N GLU A 222 15.40 -12.45 28.00
CA GLU A 222 14.56 -11.38 27.46
C GLU A 222 14.22 -10.33 28.52
N ASN A 223 13.89 -10.75 29.75
CA ASN A 223 13.66 -9.82 30.86
C ASN A 223 14.90 -8.98 31.17
N ILE A 224 16.09 -9.59 31.21
CA ILE A 224 17.35 -8.86 31.42
C ILE A 224 17.59 -7.84 30.30
N ASP A 225 17.37 -8.22 29.04
CA ASP A 225 17.55 -7.33 27.90
C ASP A 225 16.56 -6.15 27.93
N LEU A 226 15.30 -6.41 28.31
CA LEU A 226 14.29 -5.37 28.50
C LEU A 226 14.64 -4.43 29.65
N GLU A 227 15.14 -4.96 30.78
CA GLU A 227 15.63 -4.14 31.89
C GLU A 227 16.78 -3.22 31.48
N GLN A 228 17.71 -3.72 30.66
CA GLN A 228 18.80 -2.91 30.10
C GLN A 228 18.27 -1.81 29.18
N GLN A 229 17.31 -2.12 28.29
CA GLN A 229 16.68 -1.12 27.43
C GLN A 229 15.95 -0.04 28.24
N LEU A 230 15.22 -0.46 29.29
CA LEU A 230 14.56 0.48 30.21
C LEU A 230 15.57 1.37 30.94
N ALA A 231 16.72 0.84 31.36
CA ALA A 231 17.77 1.63 31.98
C ALA A 231 18.33 2.70 31.02
N VAL A 232 18.56 2.36 29.75
CA VAL A 232 19.00 3.32 28.72
C VAL A 232 17.93 4.40 28.49
N LEU A 233 16.66 4.01 28.33
CA LEU A 233 15.55 4.95 28.16
C LEU A 233 15.35 5.85 29.38
N ALA A 234 15.50 5.31 30.59
CA ALA A 234 15.47 6.10 31.82
C ALA A 234 16.61 7.13 31.85
N GLY A 235 17.81 6.75 31.42
CA GLY A 235 18.95 7.67 31.24
C GLY A 235 18.64 8.79 30.25
N CYS A 236 18.06 8.47 29.09
CA CYS A 236 17.63 9.47 28.11
C CYS A 236 16.57 10.42 28.67
N ARG A 237 15.59 9.91 29.44
CA ARG A 237 14.57 10.73 30.10
C ARG A 237 15.17 11.69 31.13
N VAL A 238 16.21 11.28 31.86
CA VAL A 238 16.93 12.18 32.78
C VAL A 238 17.66 13.26 31.99
N ARG A 239 18.38 12.91 30.92
CA ARG A 239 19.07 13.89 30.08
C ARG A 239 18.10 14.89 29.43
N GLN A 240 16.92 14.42 29.02
CA GLN A 240 15.87 15.29 28.52
C GLN A 240 15.46 16.34 29.57
N ARG A 241 15.21 15.93 30.81
CA ARG A 241 14.86 16.87 31.90
C ARG A 241 15.98 17.88 32.18
N GLU A 242 17.24 17.43 32.19
CA GLU A 242 18.38 18.35 32.34
C GLU A 242 18.42 19.40 31.23
N LEU A 243 18.19 19.00 29.98
CA LEU A 243 18.13 19.92 28.85
C LEU A 243 16.92 20.87 28.94
N GLU A 244 15.78 20.38 29.41
CA GLU A 244 14.60 21.22 29.68
C GLU A 244 14.93 22.28 30.74
N ASP A 245 15.58 21.89 31.84
CA ASP A 245 16.04 22.81 32.89
C ASP A 245 17.07 23.83 32.35
N GLU A 246 18.05 23.40 31.54
CA GLU A 246 19.02 24.28 30.87
C GLU A 246 18.31 25.30 29.97
N VAL A 247 17.30 24.88 29.19
CA VAL A 247 16.50 25.76 28.34
C VAL A 247 15.70 26.76 29.18
N GLU A 248 15.11 26.33 30.30
CA GLU A 248 14.40 27.22 31.21
C GLU A 248 15.32 28.27 31.82
N GLN A 249 16.54 27.89 32.21
CA GLN A 249 17.57 28.82 32.69
C GLN A 249 17.95 29.82 31.60
N LEU A 250 18.19 29.37 30.36
CA LEU A 250 18.49 30.25 29.24
C LEU A 250 17.31 31.21 28.93
N ARG A 251 16.07 30.74 29.04
CA ARG A 251 14.87 31.59 28.91
C ARG A 251 14.77 32.64 30.01
N LEU A 252 15.17 32.31 31.24
CA LEU A 252 15.23 33.27 32.35
C LEU A 252 16.31 34.32 32.12
N LEU A 253 17.51 33.89 31.69
CA LEU A 253 18.61 34.78 31.35
C LEU A 253 18.24 35.71 30.18
N TRP A 254 17.65 35.16 29.12
CA TRP A 254 17.18 35.95 27.98
C TRP A 254 16.12 36.98 28.42
N ARG A 255 15.16 36.60 29.27
CA ARG A 255 14.18 37.55 29.83
C ARG A 255 14.85 38.64 30.68
N ALA A 256 15.87 38.30 31.46
CA ALA A 256 16.65 39.27 32.23
C ALA A 256 17.45 40.20 31.30
N ASP A 257 18.07 39.68 30.26
CA ASP A 257 18.81 40.47 29.26
C ASP A 257 17.88 41.36 28.44
N CYS A 258 16.67 40.91 28.10
CA CYS A 258 15.60 41.74 27.56
C CYS A 258 15.22 42.85 28.53
N ALA A 259 14.97 42.54 29.81
CA ALA A 259 14.65 43.55 30.83
C ALA A 259 15.81 44.57 31.04
N ASN A 260 17.06 44.13 30.92
CA ASN A 260 18.25 44.97 31.03
C ASN A 260 18.49 45.81 29.76
N SER A 261 18.13 45.29 28.58
CA SER A 261 18.25 45.98 27.28
C SER A 261 17.07 46.91 26.96
N VAL A 262 15.95 46.82 27.68
CA VAL A 262 14.80 47.76 27.61
C VAL A 262 15.18 49.21 27.98
N ARG A 263 16.42 49.50 28.39
CA ARG A 263 16.97 50.87 28.37
C ARG A 263 17.29 51.42 26.96
N ARG A 264 17.07 50.65 25.89
CA ARG A 264 16.95 51.17 24.51
C ARG A 264 15.58 50.84 23.93
N PRO A 265 14.65 51.80 23.87
CA PRO A 265 13.42 51.61 23.15
C PRO A 265 13.67 51.91 21.68
N ASP A 266 13.66 50.89 20.83
CA ASP A 266 12.92 50.87 19.57
C ASP A 266 13.22 49.58 18.81
N GLN A 267 12.17 49.01 18.21
CA GLN A 267 12.15 47.81 17.36
C GLN A 267 12.32 46.47 18.08
N LEU A 268 11.22 45.89 18.56
CA LEU A 268 10.91 44.45 18.40
C LEU A 268 9.45 44.22 18.87
N GLN A 269 8.50 44.71 18.08
CA GLN A 269 7.17 44.11 18.05
C GLN A 269 7.23 42.95 17.05
N LEU A 270 7.37 41.71 17.53
CA LEU A 270 6.98 40.55 16.74
C LEU A 270 6.12 39.57 17.58
N PRO A 271 4.99 39.08 17.04
CA PRO A 271 3.93 38.42 17.82
C PRO A 271 4.27 37.08 18.48
N GLU A 272 3.78 36.96 19.70
CA GLU A 272 3.83 35.85 20.67
C GLU A 272 2.88 34.68 20.32
N THR A 273 2.69 34.34 19.04
CA THR A 273 1.66 33.36 18.63
C THR A 273 2.18 32.31 17.65
N VAL A 274 3.24 31.59 18.00
CA VAL A 274 3.49 30.25 17.43
C VAL A 274 4.19 29.34 18.46
N PHE A 275 3.66 29.31 19.69
CA PHE A 275 3.94 28.20 20.59
C PHE A 275 2.82 27.18 20.39
N PHE A 276 3.10 26.11 19.64
CA PHE A 276 2.24 24.93 19.61
C PHE A 276 2.31 24.29 21.00
N ALA A 277 1.27 24.53 21.80
CA ALA A 277 0.96 23.67 22.92
C ALA A 277 0.52 22.31 22.35
N SER A 278 1.36 21.30 22.51
CA SER A 278 0.97 19.90 22.28
C SER A 278 0.01 19.49 23.39
N GLU A 279 -1.30 19.64 23.16
CA GLU A 279 -2.31 18.93 23.94
C GLU A 279 -2.33 17.47 23.49
N GLU A 280 -1.81 16.59 24.34
CA GLU A 280 -2.19 15.18 24.40
C GLU A 280 -3.71 15.07 24.60
N ARG A 281 -4.42 14.37 23.71
CA ARG A 281 -5.52 13.48 24.12
C ARG A 281 -5.64 12.24 23.21
N PRO A 282 -5.92 11.06 23.79
CA PRO A 282 -6.07 9.78 23.09
C PRO A 282 -7.54 9.45 22.74
N GLY A 283 -7.74 8.51 21.81
CA GLY A 283 -8.89 7.60 21.82
C GLY A 283 -9.75 7.47 20.56
N GLN A 284 -9.80 6.23 20.06
CA GLN A 284 -10.91 5.51 19.39
C GLN A 284 -11.15 5.61 17.87
N ASP A 285 -10.69 4.54 17.20
CA ASP A 285 -11.48 3.48 16.53
C ASP A 285 -12.33 3.71 15.27
N GLU A 286 -12.07 2.78 14.34
CA GLU A 286 -12.86 2.20 13.24
C GLU A 286 -13.16 3.05 11.98
N MET A 287 -12.71 2.55 10.81
CA MET A 287 -13.58 1.82 9.85
C MET A 287 -12.91 1.61 8.47
N GLU A 288 -13.05 0.36 7.98
CA GLU A 288 -13.15 -0.11 6.58
C GLU A 288 -11.97 -0.04 5.58
N GLU A 289 -11.34 -1.21 5.41
CA GLU A 289 -11.45 -2.08 4.22
C GLU A 289 -11.97 -1.43 2.92
N LYS A 290 -11.09 -1.31 1.91
CA LYS A 290 -11.39 -1.78 0.53
C LYS A 290 -10.19 -1.75 -0.40
N VAL A 291 -10.31 -2.63 -1.40
CA VAL A 291 -9.56 -2.74 -2.66
C VAL A 291 -8.36 -3.68 -2.65
N GLY A 292 -8.71 -4.97 -2.65
CA GLY A 292 -8.04 -5.92 -3.53
C GLY A 292 -8.48 -5.69 -4.98
N LYS A 293 -7.49 -5.61 -5.89
CA LYS A 293 -7.48 -6.02 -7.30
C LYS A 293 -6.32 -5.32 -8.02
N ASP A 294 -5.07 -5.64 -7.65
CA ASP A 294 -3.89 -5.27 -8.45
C ASP A 294 -2.68 -6.21 -8.22
N GLU A 295 -2.86 -7.27 -7.44
CA GLU A 295 -1.79 -8.16 -6.97
C GLU A 295 -1.37 -9.26 -7.98
N GLU A 296 -2.11 -9.46 -9.07
CA GLU A 296 -1.83 -10.55 -10.01
C GLU A 296 -0.90 -10.18 -11.17
N GLN A 297 -0.77 -8.89 -11.50
CA GLN A 297 0.12 -8.46 -12.60
C GLN A 297 1.58 -8.23 -12.19
N ARG A 298 1.89 -8.21 -10.89
CA ARG A 298 3.24 -7.93 -10.37
C ARG A 298 4.11 -9.16 -10.14
N ARG A 299 3.54 -10.37 -10.25
CA ARG A 299 4.25 -11.64 -9.96
C ARG A 299 5.19 -12.13 -11.06
N TYR A 300 5.33 -11.44 -12.18
CA TYR A 300 6.15 -11.90 -13.32
C TYR A 300 7.42 -11.09 -13.64
N ILE A 301 7.79 -10.05 -12.87
CA ILE A 301 8.92 -9.17 -13.26
C ILE A 301 10.16 -9.30 -12.35
N TRP A 302 10.13 -10.03 -11.23
CA TRP A 302 11.31 -10.13 -10.35
C TRP A 302 11.96 -11.50 -10.39
N GLN A 303 12.51 -11.84 -11.57
CA GLN A 303 13.55 -12.85 -11.67
C GLN A 303 14.86 -12.24 -11.14
N ARG A 304 15.33 -12.78 -10.00
CA ARG A 304 16.59 -12.44 -9.33
C ARG A 304 17.72 -12.15 -10.31
N CYS A 305 18.27 -10.94 -10.27
CA CYS A 305 19.63 -10.70 -10.74
C CYS A 305 20.59 -11.28 -9.70
N ASN A 306 21.18 -12.43 -10.04
CA ASN A 306 22.26 -13.04 -9.28
C ASN A 306 23.42 -12.05 -9.14
N SER A 307 23.75 -11.68 -7.91
CA SER A 307 24.88 -10.83 -7.59
C SER A 307 26.16 -11.68 -7.55
N GLU A 308 26.72 -11.99 -8.72
CA GLU A 308 28.03 -12.68 -8.80
C GLU A 308 29.14 -11.80 -9.42
N SER A 309 28.83 -10.56 -9.82
CA SER A 309 29.83 -9.67 -10.44
C SER A 309 30.56 -8.74 -9.46
N VAL A 310 30.16 -8.67 -8.18
CA VAL A 310 30.75 -7.74 -7.19
C VAL A 310 32.13 -8.20 -6.71
N LEU A 311 32.54 -9.45 -6.99
CA LEU A 311 33.88 -9.96 -6.62
C LEU A 311 34.94 -9.81 -7.73
N ARG A 312 34.63 -9.17 -8.87
CA ARG A 312 35.55 -9.03 -10.01
C ARG A 312 35.90 -7.59 -10.43
N ALA A 313 35.40 -6.57 -9.74
CA ALA A 313 35.76 -5.18 -10.02
C ALA A 313 36.92 -4.75 -9.11
N THR A 314 38.15 -5.03 -9.53
CA THR A 314 39.37 -4.54 -8.87
C THR A 314 39.68 -3.07 -9.18
N ASP A 315 38.99 -2.46 -10.15
CA ASP A 315 39.21 -1.07 -10.55
C ASP A 315 38.06 -0.14 -10.12
N PRO A 316 38.33 0.93 -9.34
CA PRO A 316 37.33 1.88 -8.89
C PRO A 316 36.66 2.65 -10.03
N ASP A 317 37.32 2.74 -11.18
CA ASP A 317 36.79 3.44 -12.36
C ASP A 317 35.70 2.65 -13.09
N GLU A 318 35.67 1.32 -13.00
CA GLU A 318 34.58 0.51 -13.57
C GLU A 318 33.30 0.64 -12.75
N ILE A 319 33.42 0.76 -11.42
CA ILE A 319 32.29 0.99 -10.52
C ILE A 319 31.69 2.39 -10.79
N ARG A 320 32.54 3.40 -10.99
CA ARG A 320 32.08 4.76 -11.35
C ARG A 320 31.36 4.80 -12.70
N ARG A 321 31.91 4.14 -13.72
CA ARG A 321 31.26 4.04 -15.05
C ARG A 321 29.94 3.27 -14.99
N GLY A 322 29.88 2.18 -14.22
CA GLY A 322 28.65 1.42 -13.99
C GLY A 322 27.57 2.26 -13.28
N HIS A 323 27.96 3.02 -12.27
CA HIS A 323 27.07 3.94 -11.56
C HIS A 323 26.56 5.07 -12.45
N GLU A 324 27.43 5.68 -13.27
CA GLU A 324 27.06 6.75 -14.20
C GLU A 324 26.07 6.26 -15.26
N GLN A 325 26.29 5.08 -15.83
CA GLN A 325 25.36 4.46 -16.79
C GLN A 325 24.02 4.06 -16.16
N LEU A 326 24.01 3.72 -14.87
CA LEU A 326 22.78 3.41 -14.13
C LEU A 326 22.01 4.69 -13.79
N CYS A 327 22.71 5.78 -13.44
CA CYS A 327 22.14 7.11 -13.23
C CYS A 327 21.53 7.68 -14.51
N ILE A 328 22.22 7.55 -15.64
CA ILE A 328 21.69 7.94 -16.96
C ILE A 328 20.41 7.16 -17.25
N ARG A 329 20.42 5.81 -17.16
CA ARG A 329 19.22 5.00 -17.39
C ARG A 329 18.09 5.29 -16.40
N ARG A 330 18.40 5.64 -15.15
CA ARG A 330 17.41 6.04 -14.14
C ARG A 330 16.80 7.39 -14.48
N THR A 331 17.60 8.37 -14.90
CA THR A 331 17.10 9.68 -15.35
C THR A 331 16.28 9.57 -16.64
N GLU A 332 16.68 8.71 -17.58
CA GLU A 332 15.92 8.44 -18.81
C GLU A 332 14.61 7.72 -18.49
N ALA A 333 14.61 6.72 -17.61
CA ALA A 333 13.40 6.05 -17.15
C ALA A 333 12.46 7.01 -16.38
N VAL A 334 13.02 7.98 -15.64
CA VAL A 334 12.26 9.05 -14.98
C VAL A 334 11.71 10.05 -16.00
N LYS A 335 12.45 10.38 -17.07
CA LYS A 335 11.94 11.22 -18.18
C LYS A 335 10.82 10.51 -18.96
N GLN A 336 10.91 9.19 -19.12
CA GLN A 336 9.91 8.39 -19.84
C GLN A 336 8.67 8.05 -18.98
N ARG A 337 8.81 7.98 -17.64
CA ARG A 337 7.68 7.74 -16.70
C ARG A 337 7.12 9.01 -16.08
N GLY A 338 7.87 10.11 -16.13
CA GLY A 338 7.59 11.38 -15.48
C GLY A 338 7.39 12.50 -16.49
N ILE A 339 6.49 12.30 -17.46
CA ILE A 339 5.73 13.44 -17.99
C ILE A 339 4.79 13.84 -16.83
N SER A 340 5.37 14.54 -15.87
CA SER A 340 4.67 15.07 -14.71
C SER A 340 3.54 15.96 -15.22
N LEU A 341 2.38 15.92 -14.57
CA LEU A 341 1.28 16.86 -14.81
C LEU A 341 1.81 18.30 -14.87
N LEU A 342 2.86 18.62 -14.09
CA LEU A 342 3.51 19.92 -14.10
C LEU A 342 4.26 20.23 -15.41
N ASN A 343 4.95 19.26 -16.02
CA ASN A 343 5.59 19.46 -17.33
C ASN A 343 4.56 19.62 -18.46
N GLU A 344 3.41 18.93 -18.36
CA GLU A 344 2.30 19.09 -19.28
C GLU A 344 1.62 20.45 -19.08
N VAL A 345 1.43 20.89 -17.83
CA VAL A 345 0.92 22.24 -17.51
C VAL A 345 1.90 23.32 -17.97
N ASP A 346 3.21 23.13 -17.79
CA ASP A 346 4.23 24.06 -18.27
C ASP A 346 4.31 24.09 -19.80
N ALA A 347 4.12 22.94 -20.47
CA ALA A 347 4.02 22.87 -21.92
C ALA A 347 2.75 23.58 -22.43
N GLN A 348 1.62 23.42 -21.73
CA GLN A 348 0.37 24.11 -22.03
C GLN A 348 0.48 25.62 -21.79
N TYR A 349 1.13 26.03 -20.70
CA TYR A 349 1.39 27.44 -20.39
C TYR A 349 2.32 28.05 -21.43
N SER A 350 3.40 27.36 -21.80
CA SER A 350 4.34 27.79 -22.83
C SER A 350 3.67 27.88 -24.20
N ALA A 351 2.82 26.91 -24.56
CA ALA A 351 2.05 26.94 -25.80
C ALA A 351 1.02 28.10 -25.82
N LEU A 352 0.37 28.37 -24.69
CA LEU A 352 -0.55 29.50 -24.54
C LEU A 352 0.19 30.83 -24.65
N GLN A 353 1.36 30.95 -24.03
CA GLN A 353 2.23 32.11 -24.10
C GLN A 353 2.64 32.40 -25.54
N VAL A 354 3.08 31.39 -26.30
CA VAL A 354 3.41 31.55 -27.73
C VAL A 354 2.20 32.02 -28.55
N LYS A 355 1.00 31.47 -28.29
CA LYS A 355 -0.22 31.92 -28.98
C LYS A 355 -0.61 33.35 -28.63
N TYR A 356 -0.44 33.75 -27.37
CA TYR A 356 -0.68 35.12 -26.91
C TYR A 356 0.33 36.09 -27.55
N ASP A 357 1.60 35.73 -27.59
CA ASP A 357 2.65 36.52 -28.24
C ASP A 357 2.42 36.62 -29.76
N GLU A 358 1.88 35.58 -30.38
CA GLU A 358 1.48 35.61 -31.78
C GLU A 358 0.25 36.50 -32.02
N LEU A 359 -0.70 36.51 -31.09
CA LEU A 359 -1.88 37.40 -31.12
C LEU A 359 -1.48 38.86 -30.90
N LEU A 360 -0.56 39.13 -29.96
CA LEU A 360 0.07 40.44 -29.77
C LEU A 360 0.81 40.88 -31.03
N ARG A 361 1.58 39.99 -31.67
CA ARG A 361 2.23 40.28 -32.96
C ARG A 361 1.22 40.59 -34.05
N ARG A 362 0.09 39.89 -34.11
CA ARG A 362 -0.99 40.16 -35.07
C ARG A 362 -1.70 41.47 -34.79
N CYS A 363 -1.89 41.85 -33.53
CA CYS A 363 -2.40 43.18 -33.16
C CYS A 363 -1.40 44.28 -33.54
N GLN A 364 -0.11 44.09 -33.28
CA GLN A 364 0.95 45.02 -33.67
C GLN A 364 1.13 45.11 -35.19
N GLN A 365 0.87 44.03 -35.93
CA GLN A 365 0.87 44.02 -37.39
C GLN A 365 -0.44 44.57 -37.99
N ALA A 366 -1.56 44.51 -37.26
CA ALA A 366 -2.82 45.15 -37.63
C ALA A 366 -2.80 46.67 -37.35
N ASP A 367 -1.97 47.11 -36.41
CA ASP A 367 -1.74 48.53 -36.11
C ASP A 367 -0.70 49.15 -37.04
N GLY A 368 -1.10 49.30 -38.31
CA GLY A 368 -0.56 50.33 -39.20
C GLY A 368 -1.02 50.21 -40.66
N PRO A 369 -1.49 51.29 -41.31
CA PRO A 369 -2.37 52.38 -40.87
C PRO A 369 -3.71 52.33 -41.66
N SER A 370 -4.85 52.21 -41.00
CA SER A 370 -6.17 52.41 -41.61
C SER A 370 -6.95 53.46 -40.82
N HIS A 371 -6.71 54.72 -41.18
CA HIS A 371 -7.63 55.87 -41.14
C HIS A 371 -8.62 56.03 -39.97
N LYS A 372 -8.31 57.04 -39.14
CA LYS A 372 -9.20 58.10 -38.61
C LYS A 372 -10.64 57.74 -38.25
N ALA A 373 -10.90 57.86 -36.94
CA ALA A 373 -12.04 58.56 -36.33
C ALA A 373 -13.30 58.72 -37.19
N VAL A 374 -14.35 57.98 -36.84
CA VAL A 374 -15.73 58.44 -37.05
C VAL A 374 -16.42 58.43 -35.70
N GLN A 375 -16.47 59.63 -35.15
CA GLN A 375 -17.33 60.01 -34.04
C GLN A 375 -18.79 59.74 -34.39
N THR A 376 -19.52 59.34 -33.36
CA THR A 376 -20.98 59.39 -33.23
C THR A 376 -21.59 60.67 -33.81
N SER A 377 -22.62 60.53 -34.65
CA SER A 377 -23.69 61.53 -34.74
C SER A 377 -25.02 60.88 -35.11
N THR A 378 -26.06 61.50 -34.57
CA THR A 378 -27.38 60.94 -34.30
C THR A 378 -28.43 61.48 -35.29
N SER A 379 -29.47 60.68 -35.55
CA SER A 379 -30.85 61.06 -35.94
C SER A 379 -31.20 61.24 -37.46
N PRO A 380 -32.49 61.29 -37.86
CA PRO A 380 -33.58 60.30 -37.62
C PRO A 380 -34.51 60.09 -38.85
N PHE A 381 -35.47 59.15 -38.73
CA PHE A 381 -36.72 58.97 -39.52
C PHE A 381 -36.67 58.51 -40.99
N GLY A 382 -37.58 57.59 -41.35
CA GLY A 382 -38.02 57.37 -42.74
C GLY A 382 -38.52 55.96 -43.04
N SER A 383 -39.81 55.73 -42.80
CA SER A 383 -40.52 54.44 -42.88
C SER A 383 -40.94 54.01 -44.31
N PHE A 384 -41.38 52.74 -44.40
CA PHE A 384 -42.19 52.12 -45.47
C PHE A 384 -41.44 51.72 -46.76
N ARG A 385 -41.73 50.64 -47.49
CA ARG A 385 -42.66 49.49 -47.44
C ARG A 385 -42.30 48.61 -48.65
N THR A 386 -42.48 47.28 -48.55
CA THR A 386 -42.89 46.31 -49.60
C THR A 386 -42.29 46.46 -51.03
N ARG A 387 -41.81 45.43 -51.72
CA ARG A 387 -42.62 44.30 -52.23
C ARG A 387 -41.75 43.40 -53.13
N ARG A 388 -41.89 42.09 -52.89
CA ARG A 388 -41.89 40.93 -53.83
C ARG A 388 -40.82 40.76 -54.93
N ARG A 389 -40.20 39.58 -54.79
CA ARG A 389 -40.19 38.39 -55.69
C ARG A 389 -39.21 38.38 -56.88
N SER A 390 -38.33 37.38 -56.77
CA SER A 390 -37.97 36.37 -57.78
C SER A 390 -37.11 36.92 -58.93
N SER A 391 -36.02 36.30 -59.37
CA SER A 391 -35.52 34.94 -59.22
C SER A 391 -34.10 34.89 -59.80
N ALA A 392 -33.38 33.84 -59.40
CA ALA A 392 -32.25 33.23 -60.09
C ALA A 392 -30.87 33.85 -59.85
N VAL A 393 -29.94 32.93 -59.61
CA VAL A 393 -28.50 33.08 -59.46
C VAL A 393 -28.06 33.53 -58.07
N LEU A 394 -27.81 32.53 -57.20
CA LEU A 394 -26.60 32.42 -56.36
C LEU A 394 -26.72 31.15 -55.50
N SER A 395 -26.51 30.00 -56.13
CA SER A 395 -26.41 28.69 -55.46
C SER A 395 -25.10 28.52 -54.68
N ASN A 396 -24.54 29.56 -54.06
CA ASN A 396 -23.22 29.50 -53.40
C ASN A 396 -23.14 30.28 -52.08
N LEU A 397 -24.27 30.60 -51.43
CA LEU A 397 -24.28 31.31 -50.15
C LEU A 397 -25.03 30.55 -49.04
N THR A 398 -25.02 29.23 -49.10
CA THR A 398 -25.57 28.35 -48.05
C THR A 398 -24.49 27.59 -47.28
N VAL A 399 -23.22 27.71 -47.67
CA VAL A 399 -22.09 27.00 -47.03
C VAL A 399 -21.32 27.89 -46.05
N VAL A 400 -21.51 29.22 -46.07
CA VAL A 400 -20.61 30.15 -45.35
C VAL A 400 -21.24 30.77 -44.08
N LEU A 401 -22.40 30.27 -43.62
CA LEU A 401 -23.06 30.78 -42.41
C LEU A 401 -23.41 29.71 -41.36
N GLU A 402 -22.85 28.49 -41.48
CA GLU A 402 -22.87 27.49 -40.40
C GLU A 402 -21.63 27.55 -39.49
N ASP A 403 -20.56 28.28 -39.87
CA ASP A 403 -19.28 28.27 -39.13
C ASP A 403 -19.19 29.26 -37.95
N GLN A 404 -20.33 29.74 -37.43
CA GLN A 404 -20.37 30.45 -36.15
C GLN A 404 -21.46 29.89 -35.22
N GLN A 405 -21.56 28.57 -35.11
CA GLN A 405 -22.14 28.00 -33.89
C GLN A 405 -21.05 27.90 -32.81
N PRO A 406 -21.20 28.61 -31.68
CA PRO A 406 -20.26 28.49 -30.57
C PRO A 406 -20.24 27.05 -30.05
N GLU A 407 -19.06 26.57 -29.67
CA GLU A 407 -18.78 25.17 -29.32
C GLU A 407 -19.74 24.58 -28.29
N TYR A 408 -20.24 25.39 -27.35
CA TYR A 408 -21.23 24.95 -26.36
C TYR A 408 -22.52 24.44 -27.02
N LYS A 409 -22.91 24.97 -28.18
CA LYS A 409 -24.12 24.57 -28.91
C LYS A 409 -23.94 23.22 -29.61
N ALA A 410 -22.71 22.91 -30.04
CA ALA A 410 -22.35 21.59 -30.56
C ALA A 410 -22.33 20.55 -29.43
N LEU A 411 -21.72 20.89 -28.28
CA LEU A 411 -21.76 20.09 -27.06
C LEU A 411 -23.18 19.82 -26.58
N PHE A 412 -24.06 20.84 -26.57
CA PHE A 412 -25.45 20.65 -26.20
C PHE A 412 -26.18 19.70 -27.16
N LYS A 413 -25.91 19.77 -28.47
CA LYS A 413 -26.46 18.82 -29.45
C LYS A 413 -25.92 17.42 -29.21
N GLU A 414 -24.64 17.26 -28.91
CA GLU A 414 -24.00 15.97 -28.64
C GLU A 414 -24.55 15.33 -27.34
N ILE A 415 -24.65 16.11 -26.27
CA ILE A 415 -25.23 15.68 -24.99
C ILE A 415 -26.70 15.28 -25.20
N PHE A 416 -27.48 16.08 -25.93
CA PHE A 416 -28.87 15.76 -26.19
C PHE A 416 -29.02 14.49 -27.04
N THR A 417 -28.12 14.29 -28.00
CA THR A 417 -28.08 13.07 -28.82
C THR A 417 -27.69 11.85 -27.98
N CYS A 418 -26.70 11.98 -27.09
CA CYS A 418 -26.34 10.92 -26.15
C CYS A 418 -27.50 10.57 -25.21
N ILE A 419 -28.13 11.56 -24.60
CA ILE A 419 -29.28 11.35 -23.70
C ILE A 419 -30.43 10.67 -24.44
N GLN A 420 -30.68 11.07 -25.70
CA GLN A 420 -31.73 10.46 -26.51
C GLN A 420 -31.41 9.02 -26.90
N LYS A 421 -30.15 8.71 -27.25
CA LYS A 421 -29.68 7.33 -27.45
C LYS A 421 -29.82 6.49 -26.19
N THR A 422 -29.38 6.99 -25.03
CA THR A 422 -29.51 6.28 -23.75
C THR A 422 -30.98 6.07 -23.38
N LYS A 423 -31.86 7.03 -23.68
CA LYS A 423 -33.31 6.88 -23.49
C LYS A 423 -33.88 5.80 -24.41
N GLU A 424 -33.48 5.77 -25.68
CA GLU A 424 -33.88 4.74 -26.65
C GLU A 424 -33.39 3.35 -26.23
N ASP A 425 -32.15 3.22 -25.78
CA ASP A 425 -31.57 1.98 -25.25
C ASP A 425 -32.30 1.49 -24.00
N LEU A 426 -32.64 2.40 -23.07
CA LEU A 426 -33.43 2.05 -21.89
C LEU A 426 -34.87 1.65 -22.27
N THR A 427 -35.49 2.27 -23.28
CA THR A 427 -36.81 1.86 -23.75
C THR A 427 -36.78 0.50 -24.47
N ASN A 428 -35.72 0.22 -25.24
CA ASN A 428 -35.53 -1.07 -25.92
C ASN A 428 -35.29 -2.19 -24.90
N ASN A 429 -34.50 -1.93 -23.85
CA ASN A 429 -34.29 -2.87 -22.75
C ASN A 429 -35.51 -3.04 -21.82
N ARG A 430 -36.47 -2.09 -21.84
CA ARG A 430 -37.69 -2.12 -21.01
C ARG A 430 -38.92 -2.65 -21.75
N SER A 431 -38.87 -2.85 -23.07
CA SER A 431 -39.95 -3.55 -23.78
C SER A 431 -39.96 -5.04 -23.39
N PRO A 432 -41.09 -5.57 -22.91
CA PRO A 432 -41.12 -6.73 -22.04
C PRO A 432 -40.86 -8.04 -22.78
N VAL A 433 -40.14 -8.93 -22.09
CA VAL A 433 -40.16 -10.39 -22.26
C VAL A 433 -41.61 -10.88 -22.09
N LYS A 434 -42.39 -10.78 -23.15
CA LYS A 434 -43.61 -11.55 -23.39
C LYS A 434 -43.59 -11.87 -24.89
N ASP A 435 -43.14 -13.08 -25.19
CA ASP A 435 -43.44 -13.89 -26.39
C ASP A 435 -42.26 -14.82 -26.72
N ARG A 436 -41.92 -15.74 -25.81
CA ARG A 436 -41.14 -16.95 -26.17
C ARG A 436 -41.53 -18.26 -25.47
N ASP A 437 -42.63 -18.27 -24.72
CA ASP A 437 -43.22 -19.53 -24.21
C ASP A 437 -44.40 -19.97 -25.08
N ALA A 438 -44.17 -20.17 -26.38
CA ALA A 438 -45.10 -20.88 -27.26
C ALA A 438 -44.47 -21.22 -28.61
N GLN A 439 -43.57 -22.21 -28.68
CA GLN A 439 -43.45 -23.16 -29.81
C GLN A 439 -42.23 -24.06 -29.63
N GLY A 440 -42.46 -25.38 -29.65
CA GLY A 440 -41.37 -26.35 -29.69
C GLY A 440 -41.67 -27.75 -29.15
N SER A 441 -42.93 -28.15 -29.07
CA SER A 441 -43.31 -29.57 -29.07
C SER A 441 -43.11 -30.15 -30.47
N ALA A 442 -42.62 -31.40 -30.54
CA ALA A 442 -42.25 -32.20 -31.72
C ALA A 442 -40.92 -31.75 -32.36
N ARG A 443 -39.91 -32.60 -32.54
CA ARG A 443 -39.94 -34.02 -32.93
C ARG A 443 -38.66 -34.73 -32.50
#